data_AF-A0A532DYV4-F1
#
_entry.id   AF-A0A532DYV4-F1
#
_cell.length_a   1.000
_cell.length_b   1.000
_cell.length_c   1.000
_cell.angle_alpha   90.00
_cell.angle_beta   90.00
_cell.angle_gamma   90.00
#
_symmetry.space_group_name_H-M   'P 1'
#
loop_
_entity.id
_entity.type
_entity.pdbx_description
1 polymer ?
#
loop_
_entity_poly.entity_id
_entity_poly.type
_entity_poly.pdbx_seq_one_letter_code
_entity_poly.pdbx_strand_id
1 'polypeptide(L)'
;MMNVTINRLAPLMLGAILLAGCAKPPAEQIDAAEKALKEAQMSGAATYTAQEYAKLEASLTAMKKEVTDQDGKFALFRDYGKAEQLAASAKADGERVKADAVKKKEEAKAGALQAQQVAQEAVKSSVELVASAPVGKDRAALEAIKNDVEALKASLNQIQLAIDKEDYPAAQTQAKAIHDKGQAVSAELQNALAKVGKGKPSAHKKK
;
A
#
# COMPACT_ATOMS: atom_id res chain seq x y z
N MET A 1 -7.27 1.91 -76.90
CA MET A 1 -8.38 2.89 -76.87
C MET A 1 -8.64 3.16 -75.39
N MET A 2 -8.42 4.32 -74.77
CA MET A 2 -8.34 5.71 -75.22
C MET A 2 -7.23 6.51 -74.49
N ASN A 3 -6.49 7.27 -75.30
CA ASN A 3 -5.93 8.62 -75.14
C ASN A 3 -5.13 9.09 -73.91
N VAL A 4 -3.86 9.35 -74.23
CA VAL A 4 -2.90 10.31 -73.68
C VAL A 4 -3.41 11.75 -73.77
N THR A 5 -3.17 12.55 -72.72
CA THR A 5 -2.92 14.00 -72.87
C THR A 5 -1.87 14.46 -71.85
N ILE A 6 -0.62 14.53 -72.31
CA ILE A 6 0.45 15.38 -71.78
C ILE A 6 0.07 16.84 -72.06
N ASN A 7 0.48 17.80 -71.19
CA ASN A 7 1.04 19.13 -71.55
C ASN A 7 0.68 20.26 -70.53
N ARG A 8 1.71 20.77 -69.84
CA ARG A 8 2.03 22.20 -69.54
C ARG A 8 2.15 22.68 -68.09
N LEU A 9 3.35 23.21 -67.86
CA LEU A 9 3.73 24.34 -67.01
C LEU A 9 3.81 24.11 -65.49
N ALA A 10 5.04 23.83 -65.06
CA ALA A 10 5.56 24.36 -63.81
C ALA A 10 5.51 25.91 -63.84
N PRO A 11 5.16 26.52 -62.70
CA PRO A 11 6.07 27.49 -62.12
C PRO A 11 6.51 27.03 -60.74
N LEU A 12 7.84 27.00 -60.63
CA LEU A 12 8.67 27.18 -59.45
C LEU A 12 7.98 28.03 -58.35
N MET A 13 7.22 27.38 -57.47
CA MET A 13 6.89 27.94 -56.16
C MET A 13 7.93 27.41 -55.19
N LEU A 14 8.93 28.26 -54.94
CA LEU A 14 9.85 28.18 -53.81
C LEU A 14 9.01 28.35 -52.53
N GLY A 15 8.24 27.32 -52.18
CA GLY A 15 7.66 27.18 -50.87
C GLY A 15 8.79 26.85 -49.93
N ALA A 16 9.28 27.86 -49.21
CA ALA A 16 10.06 27.66 -48.02
C ALA A 16 9.24 26.76 -47.09
N ILE A 17 9.51 25.45 -47.14
CA ILE A 17 9.20 24.53 -46.07
C ILE A 17 10.16 24.95 -44.96
N LEU A 18 9.78 26.01 -44.26
CA LEU A 18 10.14 26.20 -42.88
C LEU A 18 9.62 24.93 -42.20
N LEU A 19 10.51 23.96 -42.04
CA LEU A 19 10.43 22.97 -41.00
C LEU A 19 10.39 23.76 -39.69
N ALA A 20 9.23 24.30 -39.35
CA ALA A 20 8.92 24.79 -38.03
C ALA A 20 8.92 23.54 -37.15
N GLY A 21 10.11 23.15 -36.71
CA GLY A 21 10.28 22.23 -35.60
C GLY A 21 9.35 22.73 -34.50
N CYS A 22 8.43 21.86 -34.09
CA CYS A 22 7.31 22.21 -33.25
C CYS A 22 7.80 22.88 -31.96
N ALA A 23 7.80 24.21 -31.89
CA ALA A 23 8.05 24.99 -30.68
C ALA A 23 6.86 24.91 -29.69
N LYS A 24 6.15 23.78 -29.71
CA LYS A 24 5.02 23.46 -28.84
C LYS A 24 5.46 22.41 -27.83
N PRO A 25 4.98 22.49 -26.58
CA PRO A 25 5.28 21.49 -25.57
C PRO A 25 4.78 20.10 -25.98
N PRO A 26 5.44 19.01 -25.53
CA PRO A 26 5.09 17.63 -25.84
C PRO A 26 3.85 17.21 -25.05
N ALA A 27 2.69 17.78 -25.42
CA ALA A 27 1.44 17.66 -24.67
C ALA A 27 0.99 16.21 -24.53
N GLU A 28 1.09 15.40 -25.60
CA GLU A 28 0.69 13.99 -25.55
C GLU A 28 1.51 13.18 -24.54
N GLN A 29 2.83 13.41 -24.50
CA GLN A 29 3.73 12.72 -23.57
C GLN A 29 3.49 13.17 -22.13
N ILE A 30 3.28 14.48 -21.91
CA ILE A 30 2.96 15.05 -20.61
C ILE A 30 1.64 14.46 -20.09
N ASP A 31 0.59 14.47 -20.90
CA ASP A 31 -0.73 13.91 -20.54
C ASP A 31 -0.64 12.41 -20.24
N ALA A 32 0.14 11.67 -21.03
CA ALA A 32 0.37 10.25 -20.77
C ALA A 32 1.11 10.00 -19.44
N ALA A 33 2.11 10.82 -19.12
CA ALA A 33 2.84 10.73 -17.85
C ALA A 33 1.95 11.08 -16.64
N GLU A 34 1.13 12.13 -16.76
CA GLU A 34 0.16 12.48 -15.71
C GLU A 34 -0.91 11.41 -15.51
N LYS A 35 -1.38 10.81 -16.60
CA LYS A 35 -2.30 9.67 -16.56
C LYS A 35 -1.64 8.48 -15.84
N ALA A 36 -0.37 8.18 -16.13
CA ALA A 36 0.35 7.10 -15.48
C ALA A 36 0.49 7.33 -13.96
N LEU A 37 0.73 8.56 -13.49
CA LEU A 37 0.69 8.89 -12.06
C LEU A 37 -0.68 8.63 -11.45
N LYS A 38 -1.77 9.08 -12.09
CA LYS A 38 -3.13 8.85 -11.59
C LYS A 38 -3.45 7.36 -11.50
N GLU A 39 -3.04 6.57 -12.50
CA GLU A 39 -3.22 5.12 -12.47
C GLU A 39 -2.39 4.46 -11.37
N ALA A 40 -1.15 4.90 -11.15
CA ALA A 40 -0.35 4.44 -10.01
C ALA A 40 -1.02 4.80 -8.68
N GLN A 41 -1.52 6.03 -8.53
CA GLN A 41 -2.25 6.45 -7.33
C GLN A 41 -3.48 5.57 -7.06
N MET A 42 -4.31 5.33 -8.09
CA MET A 42 -5.50 4.47 -7.98
C MET A 42 -5.17 3.01 -7.64
N SER A 43 -3.98 2.53 -8.02
CA SER A 43 -3.51 1.20 -7.62
C SER A 43 -3.07 1.09 -6.14
N GLY A 44 -3.09 2.20 -5.40
CA GLY A 44 -2.63 2.27 -4.01
C GLY A 44 -1.13 2.47 -3.87
N ALA A 45 -0.45 2.97 -4.90
CA ALA A 45 1.00 3.16 -4.89
C ALA A 45 1.51 4.04 -3.74
N ALA A 46 0.71 5.00 -3.28
CA ALA A 46 1.04 5.83 -2.11
C ALA A 46 1.18 5.00 -0.82
N THR A 47 0.48 3.88 -0.71
CA THR A 47 0.52 2.98 0.45
C THR A 47 1.54 1.86 0.26
N TYR A 48 1.52 1.20 -0.90
CA TYR A 48 2.27 -0.04 -1.13
C TYR A 48 3.67 0.19 -1.72
N THR A 49 3.90 1.31 -2.39
CA THR A 49 5.17 1.69 -3.04
C THR A 49 5.51 3.16 -2.76
N ALA A 50 5.34 3.60 -1.51
CA ALA A 50 5.39 5.02 -1.14
C ALA A 50 6.66 5.74 -1.63
N GLN A 51 7.82 5.09 -1.52
CA GLN A 51 9.09 5.66 -1.96
C GLN A 51 9.14 5.84 -3.49
N GLU A 52 8.73 4.83 -4.25
CA GLU A 52 8.74 4.89 -5.71
C GLU A 52 7.68 5.87 -6.24
N TYR A 53 6.52 5.92 -5.58
CA TYR A 53 5.47 6.88 -5.88
C TYR A 53 5.93 8.33 -5.62
N ALA A 54 6.59 8.61 -4.50
CA ALA A 54 7.16 9.93 -4.23
C ALA A 54 8.24 10.34 -5.25
N LYS A 55 9.07 9.39 -5.71
CA LYS A 55 10.03 9.63 -6.80
C LYS A 55 9.32 9.98 -8.11
N LEU A 56 8.23 9.28 -8.44
CA LEU A 56 7.41 9.58 -9.62
C LEU A 56 6.77 10.98 -9.57
N GLU A 57 6.24 11.39 -8.41
CA GLU A 57 5.71 12.74 -8.20
C GLU A 57 6.80 13.82 -8.38
N ALA A 58 8.00 13.57 -7.86
CA ALA A 58 9.14 14.45 -8.05
C ALA A 58 9.55 14.55 -9.53
N SER A 59 9.58 13.43 -10.27
CA SER A 59 9.86 13.41 -11.71
C SER A 59 8.84 14.22 -12.52
N LEU A 60 7.55 14.11 -12.21
CA LEU A 60 6.52 14.92 -12.86
C LEU A 60 6.62 16.41 -12.52
N THR A 61 7.00 16.73 -11.29
CA THR A 61 7.27 18.13 -10.90
C THR A 61 8.45 18.70 -11.68
N ALA A 62 9.53 17.94 -11.84
CA ALA A 62 10.69 18.33 -12.63
C ALA A 62 10.35 18.50 -14.12
N MET A 63 9.53 17.61 -14.67
CA MET A 63 9.00 17.72 -16.03
C MET A 63 8.20 19.02 -16.23
N LYS A 64 7.24 19.31 -15.34
CA LYS A 64 6.42 20.54 -15.40
C LYS A 64 7.27 21.80 -15.28
N LYS A 65 8.28 21.76 -14.42
CA LYS A 65 9.24 22.85 -14.27
C LYS A 65 10.02 23.07 -15.57
N GLU A 66 10.53 22.01 -16.20
CA GLU A 66 11.24 22.14 -17.48
C GLU A 66 10.35 22.75 -18.57
N VAL A 67 9.10 22.29 -18.69
CA VAL A 67 8.13 22.87 -19.63
C VAL A 67 7.95 24.37 -19.38
N THR A 68 7.76 24.76 -18.11
CA THR A 68 7.60 26.18 -17.72
C THR A 68 8.85 27.01 -18.01
N ASP A 69 10.04 26.47 -17.73
CA ASP A 69 11.32 27.13 -17.99
C ASP A 69 11.54 27.33 -19.50
N GLN A 70 11.08 26.39 -20.34
CA GLN A 70 11.10 26.53 -21.80
C GLN A 70 10.04 27.51 -22.31
N ASP A 71 8.83 27.51 -21.74
CA ASP A 71 7.77 28.47 -22.08
C ASP A 71 8.19 29.92 -21.80
N GLY A 72 9.03 30.14 -20.77
CA GLY A 72 9.61 31.44 -20.45
C GLY A 72 10.63 31.97 -21.47
N LYS A 73 11.17 31.12 -22.36
CA LYS A 73 12.13 31.54 -23.40
C LYS A 73 11.41 32.06 -24.64
N PHE A 74 12.09 32.91 -25.40
CA PHE A 74 11.62 33.30 -26.75
C PHE A 74 11.46 32.04 -27.62
N ALA A 75 10.42 32.01 -28.45
CA ALA A 75 10.03 30.83 -29.25
C ALA A 75 11.17 30.22 -30.08
N LEU A 76 12.13 31.03 -30.54
CA LEU A 76 13.30 30.59 -31.32
C LEU A 76 14.39 29.88 -30.48
N PHE A 77 14.35 30.00 -29.14
CA PHE A 77 15.32 29.41 -28.21
C PHE A 77 14.73 28.29 -27.34
N ARG A 78 13.49 27.88 -27.60
CA ARG A 78 12.84 26.80 -26.87
C ARG A 78 13.33 25.44 -27.37
N ASP A 79 13.60 24.54 -26.43
CA ASP A 79 13.90 23.14 -26.70
C ASP A 79 13.18 22.26 -25.67
N TYR A 80 12.15 21.56 -26.12
CA TYR A 80 11.37 20.66 -25.27
C TYR A 80 11.90 19.22 -25.27
N GLY A 81 13.02 18.90 -25.92
CA GLY A 81 13.54 17.52 -25.97
C GLY A 81 13.78 16.94 -24.57
N LYS A 82 14.25 17.76 -23.62
CA LYS A 82 14.38 17.35 -22.22
C LYS A 82 13.02 17.11 -21.54
N ALA A 83 12.03 17.97 -21.81
CA ALA A 83 10.67 17.78 -21.27
C ALA A 83 10.03 16.50 -21.82
N GLU A 84 10.24 16.19 -23.10
CA GLU A 84 9.78 14.97 -23.75
C GLU A 84 10.44 13.73 -23.13
N GLN A 85 11.76 13.76 -22.92
CA GLN A 85 12.48 12.67 -22.26
C GLN A 85 12.00 12.46 -20.82
N LEU A 86 11.79 13.55 -20.06
CA LEU A 86 11.26 13.48 -18.70
C LEU A 86 9.83 12.90 -18.68
N ALA A 87 8.98 13.29 -19.64
CA ALA A 87 7.64 12.76 -19.77
C ALA A 87 7.63 11.26 -20.12
N ALA A 88 8.46 10.83 -21.06
CA ALA A 88 8.60 9.42 -21.42
C ALA A 88 9.09 8.57 -20.23
N SER A 89 10.09 9.07 -19.48
CA SER A 89 10.58 8.40 -18.26
C SER A 89 9.49 8.34 -17.19
N ALA A 90 8.81 9.44 -16.92
CA ALA A 90 7.74 9.49 -15.91
C ALA A 90 6.58 8.56 -16.25
N LYS A 91 6.23 8.43 -17.54
CA LYS A 91 5.23 7.44 -17.99
C LYS A 91 5.70 6.01 -17.69
N ALA A 92 6.90 5.64 -18.10
CA ALA A 92 7.43 4.29 -17.88
C ALA A 92 7.58 3.96 -16.38
N ASP A 93 8.06 4.93 -15.59
CA ASP A 93 8.13 4.81 -14.13
C ASP A 93 6.73 4.66 -13.53
N GLY A 94 5.73 5.41 -14.00
CA GLY A 94 4.34 5.30 -13.55
C GLY A 94 3.73 3.92 -13.82
N GLU A 95 3.94 3.37 -15.01
CA GLU A 95 3.50 2.01 -15.36
C GLU A 95 4.17 0.95 -14.46
N ARG A 96 5.48 1.10 -14.19
CA ARG A 96 6.20 0.21 -13.27
C ARG A 96 5.67 0.32 -11.84
N VAL A 97 5.54 1.54 -11.32
CA VAL A 97 5.05 1.78 -9.94
C VAL A 97 3.65 1.23 -9.76
N LYS A 98 2.77 1.40 -10.75
CA LYS A 98 1.44 0.77 -10.77
C LYS A 98 1.52 -0.76 -10.66
N ALA A 99 2.35 -1.40 -11.49
CA ALA A 99 2.51 -2.85 -11.47
C ALA A 99 3.04 -3.34 -10.12
N ASP A 100 4.05 -2.66 -9.57
CA ASP A 100 4.64 -2.97 -8.27
C ASP A 100 3.63 -2.77 -7.13
N ALA A 101 2.81 -1.73 -7.20
CA ALA A 101 1.77 -1.46 -6.21
C ALA A 101 0.70 -2.56 -6.19
N VAL A 102 0.23 -3.00 -7.37
CA VAL A 102 -0.71 -4.13 -7.46
C VAL A 102 -0.10 -5.41 -6.89
N LYS A 103 1.15 -5.72 -7.25
CA LYS A 103 1.86 -6.89 -6.74
C LYS A 103 2.00 -6.85 -5.22
N LYS A 104 2.51 -5.75 -4.68
CA LYS A 104 2.68 -5.57 -3.22
C LYS A 104 1.34 -5.56 -2.47
N LYS A 105 0.28 -5.07 -3.10
CA LYS A 105 -1.08 -5.12 -2.52
C LYS A 105 -1.58 -6.56 -2.39
N GLU A 106 -1.36 -7.41 -3.40
CA GLU A 106 -1.69 -8.84 -3.33
C GLU A 106 -0.84 -9.57 -2.27
N GLU A 107 0.46 -9.27 -2.19
CA GLU A 107 1.33 -9.80 -1.12
C GLU A 107 0.84 -9.36 0.27
N ALA A 108 0.44 -8.09 0.43
CA ALA A 108 -0.11 -7.56 1.67
C ALA A 108 -1.45 -8.21 2.02
N LYS A 109 -2.31 -8.49 1.03
CA LYS A 109 -3.56 -9.24 1.23
C LYS A 109 -3.30 -10.64 1.76
N ALA A 110 -2.38 -11.37 1.14
CA ALA A 110 -1.99 -12.70 1.61
C ALA A 110 -1.44 -12.64 3.05
N GLY A 111 -0.58 -11.66 3.34
CA GLY A 111 -0.05 -11.42 4.67
C GLY A 111 -1.12 -11.05 5.71
N ALA A 112 -2.13 -10.26 5.33
CA ALA A 112 -3.25 -9.90 6.20
C ALA A 112 -4.14 -11.10 6.52
N LEU A 113 -4.45 -11.95 5.54
CA LEU A 113 -5.22 -13.18 5.74
C LEU A 113 -4.47 -14.16 6.65
N GLN A 114 -3.17 -14.33 6.44
CA GLN A 114 -2.34 -15.16 7.33
C GLN A 114 -2.31 -14.58 8.75
N ALA A 115 -2.12 -13.27 8.89
CA ALA A 115 -2.12 -12.63 10.20
C ALA A 115 -3.48 -12.76 10.91
N GLN A 116 -4.58 -12.65 10.16
CA GLN A 116 -5.93 -12.88 10.68
C GLN A 116 -6.09 -14.31 11.21
N GLN A 117 -5.62 -15.32 10.48
CA GLN A 117 -5.66 -16.72 10.94
C GLN A 117 -4.87 -16.90 12.25
N VAL A 118 -3.65 -16.37 12.31
CA VAL A 118 -2.81 -16.40 13.53
C VAL A 118 -3.53 -15.71 14.70
N ALA A 119 -4.17 -14.58 14.47
CA ALA A 119 -4.95 -13.90 15.50
C ALA A 119 -6.16 -14.72 15.97
N GLN A 120 -6.89 -15.39 15.05
CA GLN A 120 -8.01 -16.27 15.40
C GLN A 120 -7.56 -17.46 16.24
N GLU A 121 -6.42 -18.08 15.88
CA GLU A 121 -5.82 -19.18 16.65
C GLU A 121 -5.39 -18.73 18.05
N ALA A 122 -4.76 -17.56 18.17
CA ALA A 122 -4.39 -17.00 19.47
C ALA A 122 -5.61 -16.77 20.36
N VAL A 123 -6.69 -16.18 19.82
CA VAL A 123 -7.94 -15.98 20.56
C VAL A 123 -8.57 -17.30 20.97
N LYS A 124 -8.62 -18.29 20.05
CA LYS A 124 -9.13 -19.63 20.35
C LYS A 124 -8.35 -20.27 21.50
N SER A 125 -7.03 -20.23 21.44
CA SER A 125 -6.15 -20.74 22.51
C SER A 125 -6.41 -20.02 23.84
N SER A 126 -6.59 -18.69 23.84
CA SER A 126 -6.91 -17.96 25.07
C SER A 126 -8.28 -18.35 25.65
N VAL A 127 -9.28 -18.59 24.80
CA VAL A 127 -10.60 -19.09 25.23
C VAL A 127 -10.50 -20.46 25.89
N GLU A 128 -9.78 -21.40 25.26
CA GLU A 128 -9.60 -22.76 25.77
C GLU A 128 -8.85 -22.75 27.13
N LEU A 129 -7.81 -21.94 27.23
CA LEU A 129 -7.05 -21.77 28.46
C LEU A 129 -7.93 -21.24 29.61
N VAL A 130 -8.74 -20.21 29.35
CA VAL A 130 -9.68 -19.66 30.34
C VAL A 130 -10.73 -20.68 30.75
N ALA A 131 -11.22 -21.50 29.82
CA ALA A 131 -12.17 -22.57 30.12
C ALA A 131 -11.56 -23.68 31.00
N SER A 132 -10.27 -23.95 30.84
CA SER A 132 -9.53 -24.94 31.65
C SER A 132 -9.10 -24.43 33.05
N ALA A 133 -9.22 -23.12 33.29
CA ALA A 133 -8.75 -22.50 34.53
C ALA A 133 -9.65 -22.85 35.73
N PRO A 134 -9.09 -23.29 36.88
CA PRO A 134 -9.86 -23.57 38.08
C PRO A 134 -10.40 -22.29 38.70
N VAL A 135 -11.70 -22.28 39.00
CA VAL A 135 -12.48 -21.16 39.57
C VAL A 135 -12.23 -20.91 41.07
N GLY A 136 -10.99 -21.09 41.53
CA GLY A 136 -10.58 -21.01 42.94
C GLY A 136 -10.45 -19.58 43.49
N LYS A 137 -9.44 -19.37 44.35
CA LYS A 137 -9.22 -18.12 45.11
C LYS A 137 -9.00 -16.88 44.24
N ASP A 138 -8.58 -17.05 42.99
CA ASP A 138 -8.25 -15.99 42.04
C ASP A 138 -9.41 -15.63 41.08
N ARG A 139 -10.66 -15.79 41.53
CA ARG A 139 -11.86 -15.51 40.73
C ARG A 139 -11.86 -14.12 40.08
N ALA A 140 -11.37 -13.10 40.80
CA ALA A 140 -11.29 -11.73 40.26
C ALA A 140 -10.31 -11.61 39.07
N ALA A 141 -9.15 -12.28 39.13
CA ALA A 141 -8.18 -12.29 38.04
C ALA A 141 -8.72 -13.08 36.83
N LEU A 142 -9.42 -14.19 37.07
CA LEU A 142 -10.05 -14.97 36.00
C LEU A 142 -11.18 -14.20 35.30
N GLU A 143 -11.99 -13.43 36.02
CA GLU A 143 -13.03 -12.58 35.42
C GLU A 143 -12.41 -11.42 34.60
N ALA A 144 -11.30 -10.83 35.06
CA ALA A 144 -10.57 -9.84 34.26
C ALA A 144 -10.06 -10.44 32.94
N ILE A 145 -9.41 -11.61 33.00
CA ILE A 145 -8.91 -12.32 31.82
C ILE A 145 -10.06 -12.68 30.86
N LYS A 146 -11.23 -13.10 31.36
CA LYS A 146 -12.42 -13.36 30.53
C LYS A 146 -12.84 -12.12 29.75
N ASN A 147 -12.88 -10.95 30.41
CA ASN A 147 -13.22 -9.69 29.75
C ASN A 147 -12.20 -9.33 28.66
N ASP A 148 -10.91 -9.57 28.91
CA ASP A 148 -9.86 -9.35 27.90
C ASP A 148 -10.01 -10.29 26.70
N VAL A 149 -10.35 -11.56 26.92
CA VAL A 149 -10.62 -12.52 25.84
C VAL A 149 -11.85 -12.12 25.02
N GLU A 150 -12.92 -11.63 25.65
CA GLU A 150 -14.08 -11.09 24.92
C GLU A 150 -13.71 -9.84 24.10
N ALA A 151 -12.88 -8.96 24.64
CA ALA A 151 -12.35 -7.81 23.90
C ALA A 151 -11.48 -8.23 22.70
N LEU A 152 -10.70 -9.31 22.84
CA LEU A 152 -9.93 -9.89 21.73
C LEU A 152 -10.83 -10.46 20.64
N LYS A 153 -11.92 -11.16 21.00
CA LYS A 153 -12.92 -11.64 20.03
C LYS A 153 -13.55 -10.48 19.26
N ALA A 154 -13.92 -9.40 19.96
CA ALA A 154 -14.46 -8.21 19.30
C ALA A 154 -13.45 -7.56 18.35
N SER A 155 -12.15 -7.62 18.70
CA SER A 155 -11.07 -7.08 17.86
C SER A 155 -10.85 -7.86 16.56
N LEU A 156 -11.20 -9.16 16.51
CA LEU A 156 -11.13 -9.95 15.26
C LEU A 156 -12.04 -9.40 14.16
N ASN A 157 -13.20 -8.81 14.53
CA ASN A 157 -14.09 -8.17 13.57
C ASN A 157 -13.45 -6.94 12.93
N GLN A 158 -12.60 -6.21 13.67
CA GLN A 158 -11.90 -5.03 13.12
C GLN A 158 -10.90 -5.43 12.03
N ILE A 159 -10.23 -6.58 12.18
CA ILE A 159 -9.33 -7.11 11.17
C ILE A 159 -10.10 -7.44 9.89
N GLN A 160 -11.28 -8.09 10.02
CA GLN A 160 -12.12 -8.38 8.86
C GLN A 160 -12.57 -7.10 8.16
N LEU A 161 -13.00 -6.09 8.92
CA LEU A 161 -13.38 -4.78 8.35
C LEU A 161 -12.21 -4.08 7.64
N ALA A 162 -10.99 -4.21 8.15
CA ALA A 162 -9.80 -3.66 7.50
C ALA A 162 -9.48 -4.41 6.19
N ILE A 163 -9.61 -5.74 6.18
CA ILE A 163 -9.45 -6.57 4.97
C ILE A 163 -10.52 -6.23 3.93
N ASP A 164 -11.79 -6.08 4.34
CA ASP A 164 -12.90 -5.75 3.44
C ASP A 164 -12.74 -4.35 2.81
N LYS A 165 -12.06 -3.44 3.52
CA LYS A 165 -11.68 -2.10 3.03
C LYS A 165 -10.37 -2.10 2.24
N GLU A 166 -9.74 -3.26 2.07
CA GLU A 166 -8.42 -3.42 1.45
C GLU A 166 -7.29 -2.63 2.15
N ASP A 167 -7.48 -2.30 3.43
CA ASP A 167 -6.47 -1.72 4.32
C ASP A 167 -5.69 -2.85 5.00
N TYR A 168 -4.93 -3.58 4.18
CA TYR A 168 -4.13 -4.72 4.62
C TYR A 168 -3.07 -4.35 5.68
N PRO A 169 -2.38 -3.19 5.61
CA PRO A 169 -1.46 -2.77 6.67
C PRO A 169 -2.15 -2.59 8.03
N ALA A 170 -3.35 -1.99 8.06
CA ALA A 170 -4.13 -1.89 9.30
C ALA A 170 -4.55 -3.27 9.81
N ALA A 171 -5.01 -4.15 8.92
CA ALA A 171 -5.38 -5.53 9.26
C ALA A 171 -4.21 -6.29 9.90
N GLN A 172 -3.01 -6.21 9.31
CA GLN A 172 -1.81 -6.86 9.84
C GLN A 172 -1.40 -6.28 11.20
N THR A 173 -1.49 -4.97 11.37
CA THR A 173 -1.18 -4.30 12.65
C THR A 173 -2.14 -4.73 13.76
N GLN A 174 -3.45 -4.77 13.46
CA GLN A 174 -4.47 -5.22 14.39
C GLN A 174 -4.32 -6.71 14.73
N ALA A 175 -4.03 -7.55 13.73
CA ALA A 175 -3.77 -8.97 13.94
C ALA A 175 -2.57 -9.21 14.85
N LYS A 176 -1.46 -8.51 14.63
CA LYS A 176 -0.29 -8.56 15.51
C LYS A 176 -0.64 -8.14 16.94
N ALA A 177 -1.40 -7.06 17.10
CA ALA A 177 -1.83 -6.59 18.42
C ALA A 177 -2.70 -7.62 19.16
N ILE A 178 -3.59 -8.34 18.45
CA ILE A 178 -4.39 -9.42 19.04
C ILE A 178 -3.50 -10.59 19.44
N HIS A 179 -2.58 -11.00 18.57
CA HIS A 179 -1.64 -12.07 18.88
C HIS A 179 -0.82 -11.75 20.14
N ASP A 180 -0.22 -10.56 20.21
CA ASP A 180 0.61 -10.12 21.34
C ASP A 180 -0.23 -10.06 22.65
N LYS A 181 -1.47 -9.58 22.57
CA LYS A 181 -2.41 -9.61 23.71
C LYS A 181 -2.81 -11.03 24.12
N GLY A 182 -3.06 -11.93 23.17
CA GLY A 182 -3.36 -13.34 23.45
C GLY A 182 -2.21 -14.06 24.16
N GLN A 183 -0.97 -13.73 23.79
CA GLN A 183 0.22 -14.21 24.50
C GLN A 183 0.31 -13.65 25.92
N ALA A 184 0.04 -12.35 26.11
CA ALA A 184 0.00 -11.72 27.43
C ALA A 184 -1.06 -12.37 28.34
N VAL A 185 -2.28 -12.56 27.83
CA VAL A 185 -3.37 -13.26 28.53
C VAL A 185 -2.95 -14.67 28.95
N SER A 186 -2.30 -15.40 28.05
CA SER A 186 -1.81 -16.76 28.34
C SER A 186 -0.77 -16.76 29.46
N ALA A 187 0.14 -15.78 29.48
CA ALA A 187 1.15 -15.64 30.52
C ALA A 187 0.54 -15.21 31.87
N GLU A 188 -0.40 -14.26 31.87
CA GLU A 188 -1.13 -13.83 33.07
C GLU A 188 -1.90 -14.99 33.70
N LEU A 189 -2.55 -15.81 32.88
CA LEU A 189 -3.25 -16.97 33.35
C LEU A 189 -2.30 -18.01 33.96
N GLN A 190 -1.17 -18.32 33.32
CA GLN A 190 -0.16 -19.20 33.90
C GLN A 190 0.35 -18.68 35.25
N ASN A 191 0.56 -17.37 35.37
CA ASN A 191 0.93 -16.72 36.62
C ASN A 191 -0.16 -16.82 37.70
N ALA A 192 -1.43 -16.65 37.32
CA ALA A 192 -2.56 -16.83 38.22
C ALA A 192 -2.67 -18.29 38.70
N LEU A 193 -2.52 -19.26 37.79
CA LEU A 193 -2.53 -20.70 38.11
C LEU A 193 -1.36 -21.10 39.03
N ALA A 194 -0.16 -20.56 38.82
CA ALA A 194 0.99 -20.83 39.67
C ALA A 194 0.80 -20.35 41.13
N LYS A 195 0.00 -19.29 41.34
CA LYS A 195 -0.37 -18.83 42.70
C LYS A 195 -1.33 -19.81 43.39
N VAL A 196 -2.17 -20.53 42.64
CA VAL A 196 -3.06 -21.59 43.16
C VAL A 196 -2.25 -22.83 43.58
N GLY A 197 -1.20 -23.19 42.84
CA GLY A 197 -0.35 -24.37 43.13
C GLY A 197 0.54 -24.27 44.38
N LYS A 198 0.77 -23.07 44.94
CA LYS A 198 1.59 -22.87 46.16
C LYS A 198 0.79 -22.93 47.47
N GLY A 199 -0.45 -23.41 47.44
CA GLY A 199 -1.34 -23.48 48.58
C GLY A 199 -1.46 -24.84 49.28
N LYS A 200 -0.34 -25.42 49.78
CA LYS A 200 -0.27 -26.26 51.01
C LYS A 200 1.11 -26.93 51.20
N PRO A 201 1.81 -26.67 52.32
CA PRO A 201 2.28 -27.74 53.16
C PRO A 201 1.19 -28.02 54.20
N SER A 202 0.42 -29.08 53.98
CA SER A 202 -0.46 -29.64 55.02
C SER A 202 0.39 -30.32 56.10
N ALA A 203 0.50 -29.63 57.23
CA ALA A 203 0.66 -30.09 58.61
C ALA A 203 1.22 -31.50 58.90
N HIS A 204 2.30 -31.58 59.68
CA HIS A 204 2.51 -32.68 60.63
C HIS A 204 3.30 -32.29 61.89
N LYS A 205 2.53 -32.05 62.96
CA LYS A 205 2.63 -32.61 64.33
C LYS A 205 4.02 -33.04 64.87
N LYS A 206 4.40 -32.47 66.03
CA LYS A 206 5.04 -33.05 67.24
C LYS A 206 5.78 -31.90 67.96
N LYS A 207 5.70 -31.69 69.26
CA LYS A 207 5.27 -32.50 70.41
C LYS A 207 4.93 -31.54 71.54
#